data_AF-A0A8T5QED9-F1
#
_entry.id   AF-A0A8T5QED9-F1
#
_cell.length_a   1.000
_cell.length_b   1.000
_cell.length_c   1.000
_cell.angle_alpha   90.00
_cell.angle_beta   90.00
_cell.angle_gamma   90.00
#
_symmetry.space_group_name_H-M   'P 1'
#
loop_
_entity.id
_entity.type
_entity.pdbx_description
1 polymer ?
#
loop_
_entity_poly.entity_id
_entity_poly.type
_entity_poly.pdbx_seq_one_letter_code
_entity_poly.pdbx_strand_id
1 'polypeptide(L)'
;MRRKVKKKAVRKKAVKRKILKRKPKARKIKRPVRKTKKIKRVIKKRVAKKKRPVKPEIKKIAEKYPEAGPRDIRVVNIVVSTSLEHDIPLEKMAATLSNTEYNPEQFPGLVIRIKDPKTSALIFSSGKVVCTGARSMDKVQESIDRIIESLKKIGIKITITPKINIQNIVASGNIGMDLNLNVLAMKLDNTEYEPEQFPGLVYKLMEAKATFLLFSNGKVVCTGTKSETEVHAALDKLVETLKAVK
;
A
#
# COMPACT_ATOMS: atom_id res chain seq x y z
N MET A 1 34.68 69.49 -21.41
CA MET A 1 33.51 68.74 -21.92
C MET A 1 33.75 68.28 -23.36
N ARG A 2 33.31 67.07 -23.72
CA ARG A 2 33.11 66.58 -25.11
C ARG A 2 34.35 66.45 -26.03
N ARG A 3 35.02 65.29 -26.01
CA ARG A 3 35.65 64.69 -27.23
C ARG A 3 36.04 63.20 -27.11
N LYS A 4 35.50 62.46 -26.11
CA LYS A 4 35.64 60.99 -25.98
C LYS A 4 34.49 60.17 -26.61
N VAL A 5 33.63 60.78 -27.44
CA VAL A 5 32.41 60.12 -27.96
C VAL A 5 32.47 59.74 -29.47
N LYS A 6 33.51 60.10 -30.24
CA LYS A 6 33.52 59.83 -31.71
C LYS A 6 34.54 58.81 -32.25
N LYS A 7 35.36 58.14 -31.42
CA LYS A 7 36.36 57.15 -31.91
C LYS A 7 35.97 55.66 -31.81
N LYS A 8 34.77 55.31 -31.31
CA LYS A 8 34.29 53.89 -31.26
C LYS A 8 33.34 53.49 -32.39
N ALA A 9 32.95 54.39 -33.28
CA ALA A 9 31.90 54.15 -34.27
C ALA A 9 32.37 53.70 -35.67
N VAL A 10 33.68 53.70 -35.98
CA VAL A 10 34.15 53.44 -37.36
C VAL A 10 34.89 52.09 -37.52
N ARG A 11 35.20 51.37 -36.42
CA ARG A 11 35.86 50.04 -36.48
C ARG A 11 34.95 48.82 -36.24
N LYS A 12 33.64 49.00 -36.01
CA LYS A 12 32.68 47.89 -35.81
C LYS A 12 31.83 47.51 -37.04
N LYS A 13 32.01 48.15 -38.19
CA LYS A 13 31.26 47.85 -39.43
C LYS A 13 32.01 47.00 -40.47
N ALA A 14 33.28 46.67 -40.25
CA ALA A 14 34.09 45.90 -41.23
C ALA A 14 34.28 44.41 -40.90
N VAL A 15 33.87 43.93 -39.72
CA VAL A 15 33.96 42.49 -39.35
C VAL A 15 32.64 41.75 -39.60
N LYS A 16 31.56 42.46 -39.96
CA LYS A 16 30.23 41.88 -40.23
C LYS A 16 29.97 41.51 -41.71
N ARG A 17 31.01 41.51 -42.57
CA ARG A 17 30.90 41.22 -44.01
C ARG A 17 31.73 40.06 -44.54
N LYS A 18 32.43 39.31 -43.68
CA LYS A 18 33.07 38.05 -44.07
C LYS A 18 32.28 36.89 -43.47
N ILE A 19 32.08 35.84 -44.27
CA ILE A 19 31.36 34.60 -43.96
C ILE A 19 29.84 34.64 -44.25
N LEU A 20 29.47 35.23 -45.39
CA LEU A 20 28.30 34.80 -46.17
C LEU A 20 28.84 34.22 -47.47
N LYS A 21 29.13 32.91 -47.49
CA LYS A 21 29.30 32.02 -48.67
C LYS A 21 30.05 30.76 -48.23
N ARG A 22 29.26 29.74 -47.88
CA ARG A 22 29.51 28.27 -47.98
C ARG A 22 28.57 27.59 -46.98
N LYS A 23 27.32 27.37 -47.41
CA LYS A 23 26.37 26.49 -46.72
C LYS A 23 26.94 25.06 -46.74
N PRO A 24 27.22 24.41 -45.60
CA PRO A 24 27.48 22.97 -45.62
C PRO A 24 26.15 22.24 -45.83
N LYS A 25 26.11 21.32 -46.81
CA LYS A 25 24.99 20.39 -47.01
C LYS A 25 24.72 19.69 -45.66
N ALA A 26 23.57 19.97 -45.05
CA ALA A 26 23.12 19.31 -43.83
C ALA A 26 22.87 17.83 -44.14
N ARG A 27 23.87 16.99 -43.85
CA ARG A 27 23.72 15.53 -43.82
C ARG A 27 22.65 15.24 -42.78
N LYS A 28 21.47 14.76 -43.20
CA LYS A 28 20.40 14.30 -42.31
C LYS A 28 20.94 13.13 -41.47
N ILE A 29 21.51 13.44 -40.30
CA ILE A 29 21.77 12.44 -39.27
C ILE A 29 20.39 12.03 -38.74
N LYS A 30 19.83 10.96 -39.29
CA LYS A 30 18.71 10.22 -38.69
C LYS A 30 19.18 9.72 -37.32
N ARG A 31 18.97 10.52 -36.27
CA ARG A 31 19.12 10.05 -34.89
C ARG A 31 18.16 8.85 -34.70
N PRO A 32 18.61 7.74 -34.10
CA PRO A 32 17.80 6.54 -34.03
C PRO A 32 16.65 6.75 -33.03
N VAL A 33 15.42 6.83 -33.55
CA VAL A 33 14.14 6.90 -32.81
C VAL A 33 13.85 5.62 -31.99
N ARG A 34 14.81 4.69 -31.88
CA ARG A 34 14.65 3.40 -31.19
C ARG A 34 14.92 3.44 -29.67
N LYS A 35 15.70 4.40 -29.14
CA LYS A 35 16.05 4.41 -27.69
C LYS A 35 15.01 5.10 -26.78
N THR A 36 14.21 6.04 -27.30
CA THR A 36 13.12 6.69 -26.53
C THR A 36 11.89 5.81 -26.38
N LYS A 37 11.64 4.86 -27.31
CA LYS A 37 10.58 3.85 -27.17
C LYS A 37 10.91 2.81 -26.09
N LYS A 38 12.18 2.40 -25.92
CA LYS A 38 12.58 1.44 -24.87
C LYS A 38 12.46 2.07 -23.47
N ILE A 39 12.89 3.32 -23.26
CA ILE A 39 12.79 4.00 -21.97
C ILE A 39 11.32 4.31 -21.62
N LYS A 40 10.50 4.79 -22.58
CA LYS A 40 9.05 4.94 -22.36
C LYS A 40 8.38 3.59 -22.06
N ARG A 41 8.82 2.48 -22.66
CA ARG A 41 8.29 1.13 -22.38
C ARG A 41 8.74 0.58 -21.02
N VAL A 42 9.94 0.94 -20.54
CA VAL A 42 10.42 0.60 -19.19
C VAL A 42 9.73 1.44 -18.12
N ILE A 43 9.46 2.72 -18.37
CA ILE A 43 8.68 3.59 -17.48
C ILE A 43 7.21 3.18 -17.47
N LYS A 44 6.58 2.91 -18.63
CA LYS A 44 5.21 2.32 -18.69
C LYS A 44 5.14 0.96 -18.00
N LYS A 45 6.17 0.11 -18.12
CA LYS A 45 6.26 -1.18 -17.39
C LYS A 45 6.47 -1.01 -15.88
N ARG A 46 7.16 0.04 -15.43
CA ARG A 46 7.33 0.37 -13.99
C ARG A 46 6.07 0.97 -13.37
N VAL A 47 5.29 1.76 -14.12
CA VAL A 47 3.99 2.28 -13.67
C VAL A 47 2.92 1.19 -13.71
N ALA A 48 2.95 0.28 -14.71
CA ALA A 48 2.04 -0.87 -14.77
C ALA A 48 2.27 -1.93 -13.67
N LYS A 49 3.44 -1.95 -13.01
CA LYS A 49 3.75 -2.86 -11.90
C LYS A 49 3.46 -2.28 -10.50
N LYS A 50 2.85 -1.09 -10.40
CA LYS A 50 2.35 -0.51 -9.13
C LYS A 50 0.83 -0.58 -8.96
N LYS A 51 0.09 -1.24 -9.86
CA LYS A 51 -1.30 -1.60 -9.62
C LYS A 51 -1.33 -2.87 -8.77
N ARG A 52 -1.36 -2.71 -7.44
CA ARG A 52 -1.76 -3.80 -6.56
C ARG A 52 -3.26 -4.01 -6.82
N PRO A 53 -3.72 -5.16 -7.31
CA PRO A 53 -5.15 -5.44 -7.30
C PRO A 53 -5.64 -5.30 -5.85
N VAL A 54 -6.78 -4.64 -5.66
CA VAL A 54 -7.49 -4.65 -4.38
C VAL A 54 -7.66 -6.13 -4.03
N LYS A 55 -6.96 -6.58 -2.97
CA LYS A 55 -6.76 -8.01 -2.72
C LYS A 55 -8.12 -8.73 -2.67
N PRO A 56 -8.28 -9.91 -3.31
CA PRO A 56 -9.53 -10.69 -3.27
C PRO A 56 -10.01 -11.01 -1.84
N GLU A 57 -9.12 -10.92 -0.86
CA GLU A 57 -9.43 -11.01 0.57
C GLU A 57 -10.44 -9.95 1.05
N ILE A 58 -10.42 -8.74 0.50
CA ILE A 58 -11.26 -7.63 0.98
C ILE A 58 -12.73 -7.80 0.54
N LYS A 59 -12.94 -8.35 -0.67
CA LYS A 59 -14.29 -8.70 -1.16
C LYS A 59 -14.93 -9.76 -0.26
N LYS A 60 -14.18 -10.80 0.10
CA LYS A 60 -14.63 -11.87 1.01
C LYS A 60 -14.95 -11.36 2.42
N ILE A 61 -14.27 -10.32 2.88
CA ILE A 61 -14.55 -9.69 4.18
C ILE A 61 -15.93 -9.00 4.14
N ALA A 62 -16.23 -8.19 3.12
CA ALA A 62 -17.50 -7.46 3.01
C ALA A 62 -18.75 -8.38 2.84
N GLU A 63 -18.56 -9.58 2.32
CA GLU A 63 -19.61 -10.62 2.19
C GLU A 63 -19.86 -11.38 3.51
N LYS A 64 -18.87 -11.48 4.40
CA LYS A 64 -18.91 -12.35 5.58
C LYS A 64 -19.58 -11.74 6.82
N TYR A 65 -19.70 -10.41 6.92
CA TYR A 65 -20.25 -9.74 8.11
C TYR A 65 -21.51 -8.95 7.72
N PRO A 66 -22.72 -9.49 7.97
CA PRO A 66 -23.98 -8.80 7.72
C PRO A 66 -24.32 -7.80 8.86
N GLU A 67 -25.39 -7.05 8.63
CA GLU A 67 -25.59 -5.67 9.07
C GLU A 67 -25.38 -5.39 10.56
N ALA A 68 -24.47 -4.45 10.76
CA ALA A 68 -24.30 -3.64 11.94
C ALA A 68 -25.32 -2.47 11.83
N GLY A 69 -25.88 -1.96 12.93
CA GLY A 69 -26.96 -0.94 12.92
C GLY A 69 -26.64 0.32 12.08
N PRO A 70 -27.55 1.31 11.99
CA PRO A 70 -27.52 2.35 10.94
C PRO A 70 -26.21 3.17 10.84
N ARG A 71 -25.31 3.09 11.83
CA ARG A 71 -23.88 3.42 11.71
C ARG A 71 -23.06 2.54 12.65
N ASP A 72 -22.53 1.43 12.18
CA ASP A 72 -21.67 0.55 13.00
C ASP A 72 -20.51 0.00 12.15
N ILE A 73 -19.33 -0.08 12.75
CA ILE A 73 -18.08 -0.56 12.16
C ILE A 73 -17.39 -1.47 13.17
N ARG A 74 -16.96 -2.65 12.70
CA ARG A 74 -16.38 -3.68 13.57
C ARG A 74 -15.03 -4.12 13.05
N VAL A 75 -14.12 -4.40 13.96
CA VAL A 75 -12.82 -4.99 13.62
C VAL A 75 -13.02 -6.39 13.06
N VAL A 76 -12.53 -6.60 11.84
CA VAL A 76 -12.64 -7.87 11.12
C VAL A 76 -11.30 -8.58 10.98
N ASN A 77 -10.20 -7.85 11.12
CA ASN A 77 -8.85 -8.39 11.11
C ASN A 77 -7.86 -7.43 11.78
N ILE A 78 -6.95 -7.98 12.58
CA ILE A 78 -5.83 -7.28 13.18
C ILE A 78 -4.54 -7.87 12.60
N VAL A 79 -3.65 -7.01 12.11
CA VAL A 79 -2.31 -7.36 11.69
C VAL A 79 -1.33 -6.84 12.73
N VAL A 80 -0.57 -7.76 13.32
CA VAL A 80 0.45 -7.43 14.31
C VAL A 80 1.82 -7.87 13.85
N SER A 81 2.84 -7.26 14.42
CA SER A 81 4.20 -7.74 14.36
C SER A 81 4.76 -7.89 15.76
N THR A 82 5.60 -8.89 15.96
CA THR A 82 6.40 -9.05 17.16
C THR A 82 7.81 -9.54 16.82
N SER A 83 8.69 -9.51 17.80
CA SER A 83 10.06 -10.02 17.71
C SER A 83 10.26 -11.04 18.81
N LEU A 84 10.74 -12.23 18.43
CA LEU A 84 11.14 -13.27 19.36
C LEU A 84 12.62 -13.16 19.77
N GLU A 85 13.36 -12.20 19.18
CA GLU A 85 14.77 -11.88 19.48
C GLU A 85 15.68 -13.11 19.49
N HIS A 86 15.40 -14.05 18.59
CA HIS A 86 16.12 -15.30 18.48
C HIS A 86 16.22 -15.70 17.01
N ASP A 87 17.37 -16.25 16.60
CA ASP A 87 17.54 -16.79 15.26
C ASP A 87 16.73 -18.08 15.10
N ILE A 88 15.91 -18.14 14.05
CA ILE A 88 15.00 -19.26 13.80
C ILE A 88 15.48 -20.04 12.57
N PRO A 89 15.85 -21.33 12.72
CA PRO A 89 16.18 -22.20 11.61
C PRO A 89 14.88 -22.61 10.88
N LEU A 90 14.47 -21.78 9.92
CA LEU A 90 13.22 -21.95 9.17
C LEU A 90 13.12 -23.30 8.46
N GLU A 91 14.24 -23.84 7.96
CA GLU A 91 14.30 -25.15 7.30
C GLU A 91 13.96 -26.29 8.26
N LYS A 92 14.55 -26.28 9.46
CA LYS A 92 14.26 -27.26 10.51
C LYS A 92 12.81 -27.16 10.97
N MET A 93 12.30 -25.93 11.09
CA MET A 93 10.90 -25.67 11.43
C MET A 93 9.95 -26.24 10.35
N ALA A 94 10.25 -26.00 9.07
CA ALA A 94 9.46 -26.50 7.95
C ALA A 94 9.46 -28.04 7.86
N ALA A 95 10.62 -28.67 8.11
CA ALA A 95 10.73 -30.12 8.12
C ALA A 95 9.98 -30.78 9.29
N THR A 96 9.85 -30.09 10.43
CA THR A 96 9.22 -30.65 11.64
C THR A 96 7.71 -30.40 11.69
N LEU A 97 7.24 -29.27 11.17
CA LEU A 97 5.86 -28.82 11.30
C LEU A 97 5.10 -28.94 9.97
N SER A 98 4.11 -29.82 9.92
CA SER A 98 3.32 -30.09 8.69
C SER A 98 2.40 -28.94 8.26
N ASN A 99 2.14 -27.96 9.13
CA ASN A 99 1.26 -26.81 8.85
C ASN A 99 2.04 -25.57 8.39
N THR A 100 3.21 -25.77 7.79
CA THR A 100 4.10 -24.70 7.35
C THR A 100 4.38 -24.77 5.86
N GLU A 101 4.64 -23.62 5.26
CA GLU A 101 5.08 -23.46 3.87
C GLU A 101 6.33 -22.60 3.87
N TYR A 102 7.43 -23.12 3.35
CA TYR A 102 8.70 -22.40 3.26
C TYR A 102 9.33 -22.65 1.89
N ASN A 103 9.50 -21.58 1.12
CA ASN A 103 10.22 -21.60 -0.14
C ASN A 103 11.05 -20.30 -0.26
N PRO A 104 12.32 -20.31 0.17
CA PRO A 104 13.15 -19.11 0.24
C PRO A 104 13.40 -18.45 -1.13
N GLU A 105 13.31 -19.20 -2.23
CA GLU A 105 13.43 -18.63 -3.58
C GLU A 105 12.23 -17.74 -3.95
N GLN A 106 11.05 -18.07 -3.42
CA GLN A 106 9.83 -17.30 -3.65
C GLN A 106 9.60 -16.22 -2.59
N PHE A 107 9.86 -16.55 -1.31
CA PHE A 107 9.64 -15.65 -0.19
C PHE A 107 10.57 -16.02 0.99
N PRO A 108 11.30 -15.04 1.58
CA PRO A 108 12.32 -15.32 2.60
C PRO A 108 11.77 -15.74 3.98
N GLY A 109 10.46 -15.65 4.21
CA GLY A 109 9.83 -16.05 5.46
C GLY A 109 9.12 -17.39 5.36
N LEU A 110 9.01 -18.08 6.49
CA LEU A 110 8.16 -19.26 6.64
C LEU A 110 6.71 -18.81 6.91
N VAL A 111 5.75 -19.40 6.21
CA VAL A 111 4.32 -19.21 6.48
C VAL A 111 3.85 -20.35 7.37
N ILE A 112 3.27 -20.05 8.52
CA ILE A 112 2.59 -21.03 9.37
C ILE A 112 1.10 -20.71 9.43
N ARG A 113 0.25 -21.72 9.30
CA ARG A 113 -1.21 -21.58 9.45
C ARG A 113 -1.69 -22.30 10.70
N ILE A 114 -2.41 -21.56 11.53
CA ILE A 114 -3.00 -22.05 12.77
C ILE A 114 -4.50 -22.18 12.54
N LYS A 115 -5.07 -23.36 12.86
CA LYS A 115 -6.50 -23.64 12.62
C LYS A 115 -7.40 -22.98 13.65
N ASP A 116 -6.99 -23.04 14.90
CA ASP A 116 -7.64 -22.40 16.03
C ASP A 116 -6.54 -21.75 16.87
N PRO A 117 -6.58 -20.43 17.15
CA PRO A 117 -7.41 -19.48 16.43
C PRO A 117 -7.06 -19.49 14.94
N LYS A 118 -8.03 -19.20 14.06
CA LYS A 118 -7.81 -19.20 12.61
C LYS A 118 -6.92 -18.03 12.19
N THR A 119 -5.61 -18.22 12.24
CA THR A 119 -4.61 -17.20 11.97
C THR A 119 -3.50 -17.72 11.05
N SER A 120 -2.80 -16.78 10.43
CA SER A 120 -1.61 -17.05 9.63
C SER A 120 -0.49 -16.16 10.15
N ALA A 121 0.70 -16.72 10.32
CA ALA A 121 1.87 -15.96 10.68
C ALA A 121 3.00 -16.16 9.67
N LEU A 122 3.75 -15.09 9.46
CA LEU A 122 5.00 -15.07 8.71
C LEU A 122 6.13 -14.99 9.72
N ILE A 123 7.04 -15.95 9.68
CA ILE A 123 8.18 -16.05 10.58
C ILE A 123 9.45 -15.86 9.75
N PHE A 124 10.29 -14.92 10.15
CA PHE A 124 11.58 -14.66 9.50
C PHE A 124 12.71 -15.29 10.31
N SER A 125 13.82 -15.60 9.64
CA SER A 125 15.01 -16.17 10.28
C SER A 125 15.55 -15.32 11.43
N SER A 126 15.33 -14.00 11.40
CA SER A 126 15.71 -13.06 12.46
C SER A 126 14.82 -13.10 13.73
N GLY A 127 13.83 -14.00 13.79
CA GLY A 127 12.88 -14.04 14.90
C GLY A 127 11.74 -13.04 14.80
N LYS A 128 11.69 -12.21 13.74
CA LYS A 128 10.53 -11.35 13.49
C LYS A 128 9.33 -12.21 13.09
N VAL A 129 8.18 -11.92 13.68
CA VAL A 129 6.91 -12.58 13.39
C VAL A 129 5.88 -11.54 12.99
N VAL A 130 5.15 -11.79 11.91
CA VAL A 130 3.99 -10.99 11.48
C VAL A 130 2.77 -11.89 11.51
N CYS A 131 1.79 -11.59 12.35
CA CYS A 131 0.57 -12.39 12.50
C CYS A 131 -0.65 -11.63 11.97
N THR A 132 -1.53 -12.34 11.27
CA THR A 132 -2.78 -11.83 10.71
C THR A 132 -3.90 -12.88 10.84
N GLY A 133 -5.15 -12.45 10.72
CA GLY A 133 -6.35 -13.30 10.73
C GLY A 133 -7.13 -13.24 12.05
N ALA A 134 -6.52 -12.70 13.10
CA ALA A 134 -7.17 -12.53 14.40
C ALA A 134 -8.16 -11.36 14.39
N ARG A 135 -9.22 -11.48 15.18
CA ARG A 135 -10.26 -10.43 15.34
C ARG A 135 -10.17 -9.69 16.68
N SER A 136 -9.43 -10.21 17.64
CA SER A 136 -9.22 -9.63 18.97
C SER A 136 -7.77 -9.79 19.40
N MET A 137 -7.33 -8.98 20.36
CA MET A 137 -5.98 -9.06 20.91
C MET A 137 -5.72 -10.37 21.64
N ASP A 138 -6.72 -10.95 22.31
CA ASP A 138 -6.58 -12.26 22.97
C ASP A 138 -6.24 -13.37 21.98
N LYS A 139 -6.92 -13.37 20.82
CA LYS A 139 -6.67 -14.34 19.74
C LYS A 139 -5.31 -14.10 19.06
N VAL A 140 -4.82 -12.87 19.05
CA VAL A 140 -3.44 -12.56 18.62
C VAL A 140 -2.44 -13.17 19.60
N GLN A 141 -2.64 -12.96 20.90
CA GLN A 141 -1.75 -13.49 21.95
C GLN A 141 -1.71 -15.02 21.89
N GLU A 142 -2.88 -15.67 21.85
CA GLU A 142 -3.00 -17.13 21.72
C GLU A 142 -2.26 -17.67 20.47
N SER A 143 -2.31 -16.93 19.36
CA SER A 143 -1.57 -17.31 18.14
C SER A 143 -0.06 -17.25 18.33
N ILE A 144 0.44 -16.22 19.01
CA ILE A 144 1.87 -16.03 19.28
C ILE A 144 2.36 -17.12 20.25
N ASP A 145 1.57 -17.45 21.27
CA ASP A 145 1.90 -18.49 22.23
C ASP A 145 2.00 -19.86 21.54
N ARG A 146 1.07 -20.19 20.63
CA ARG A 146 1.13 -21.42 19.81
C ARG A 146 2.36 -21.47 18.90
N ILE A 147 2.83 -20.32 18.41
CA ILE A 147 4.09 -20.25 17.63
C ILE A 147 5.27 -20.54 18.55
N ILE A 148 5.32 -19.95 19.74
CA ILE A 148 6.37 -20.20 20.73
C ILE A 148 6.40 -21.67 21.14
N GLU A 149 5.25 -22.29 21.36
CA GLU A 149 5.15 -23.74 21.62
C GLU A 149 5.68 -24.59 20.46
N SER A 150 5.39 -24.18 19.23
CA SER A 150 5.89 -24.86 18.03
C SER A 150 7.42 -24.74 17.92
N LEU A 151 8.00 -23.61 18.33
CA LEU A 151 9.46 -23.43 18.41
C LEU A 151 10.10 -24.28 19.51
N LYS A 152 9.42 -24.46 20.65
CA LYS A 152 9.89 -25.36 21.71
C LYS A 152 10.04 -26.80 21.21
N LYS A 153 9.13 -27.28 20.35
CA LYS A 153 9.19 -28.64 19.75
C LYS A 153 10.43 -28.88 18.89
N ILE A 154 11.01 -27.84 18.30
CA ILE A 154 12.25 -27.93 17.50
C ILE A 154 13.52 -27.65 18.33
N GLY A 155 13.38 -27.50 19.64
CA GLY A 155 14.47 -27.28 20.59
C GLY A 155 14.80 -25.80 20.87
N ILE A 156 13.94 -24.86 20.46
CA ILE A 156 14.18 -23.42 20.64
C ILE A 156 13.31 -22.91 21.79
N LYS A 157 13.95 -22.43 22.86
CA LYS A 157 13.26 -21.87 24.01
C LYS A 157 13.30 -20.35 23.95
N ILE A 158 12.16 -19.74 23.67
CA ILE A 158 11.99 -18.29 23.80
C ILE A 158 11.75 -17.98 25.28
N THR A 159 12.63 -17.18 25.87
CA THR A 159 12.59 -16.77 27.29
C THR A 159 11.96 -15.39 27.48
N ILE A 160 11.96 -14.56 26.44
CA ILE A 160 11.39 -13.21 26.49
C ILE A 160 9.87 -13.23 26.37
N THR A 161 9.22 -12.22 26.95
CA THR A 161 7.82 -11.93 26.65
C THR A 161 7.78 -11.01 25.44
N PRO A 162 7.33 -11.48 24.26
CA PRO A 162 7.43 -10.73 23.02
C PRO A 162 6.48 -9.54 23.01
N LYS A 163 7.01 -8.34 22.72
CA LYS A 163 6.19 -7.13 22.62
C LYS A 163 5.35 -7.15 21.34
N ILE A 164 4.04 -7.06 21.47
CA ILE A 164 3.11 -7.03 20.34
C ILE A 164 2.92 -5.59 19.86
N ASN A 165 3.20 -5.35 18.58
CA ASN A 165 2.97 -4.05 17.94
C ASN A 165 1.90 -4.19 16.85
N ILE A 166 0.79 -3.47 17.00
CA ILE A 166 -0.26 -3.42 15.98
C ILE A 166 0.27 -2.63 14.78
N GLN A 167 0.22 -3.28 13.61
CA GLN A 167 0.66 -2.68 12.35
C GLN A 167 -0.51 -2.11 11.57
N ASN A 168 -1.65 -2.79 11.60
CA ASN A 168 -2.85 -2.38 10.89
C ASN A 168 -4.09 -3.05 11.49
N ILE A 169 -5.18 -2.30 11.55
CA ILE A 169 -6.52 -2.82 11.80
C ILE A 169 -7.33 -2.69 10.51
N VAL A 170 -8.10 -3.74 10.21
CA VAL A 170 -9.11 -3.72 9.17
C VAL A 170 -10.45 -3.79 9.87
N ALA A 171 -11.33 -2.86 9.53
CA ALA A 171 -12.68 -2.82 10.05
C ALA A 171 -13.68 -2.76 8.91
N SER A 172 -14.86 -3.34 9.11
CA SER A 172 -15.95 -3.38 8.13
C SER A 172 -17.23 -2.94 8.81
N GLY A 173 -18.06 -2.20 8.09
CA GLY A 173 -19.27 -1.62 8.65
C GLY A 173 -20.25 -1.13 7.60
N ASN A 174 -21.23 -0.37 8.06
CA ASN A 174 -22.22 0.31 7.23
C ASN A 174 -22.39 1.75 7.74
N ILE A 175 -22.50 2.71 6.83
CA ILE A 175 -22.78 4.12 7.14
C ILE A 175 -24.28 4.48 7.09
N GLY A 176 -25.13 3.51 6.71
CA GLY A 176 -26.58 3.62 6.71
C GLY A 176 -27.14 4.57 5.66
N MET A 177 -26.43 4.77 4.55
CA MET A 177 -26.91 5.57 3.44
C MET A 177 -26.38 5.05 2.11
N ASP A 178 -27.22 5.13 1.07
CA ASP A 178 -26.79 4.85 -0.29
C ASP A 178 -25.86 5.94 -0.82
N LEU A 179 -24.87 5.50 -1.60
CA LEU A 179 -23.82 6.33 -2.15
C LEU A 179 -23.84 6.28 -3.68
N ASN A 180 -23.86 7.45 -4.30
CA ASN A 180 -23.58 7.57 -5.73
C ASN A 180 -22.07 7.67 -5.95
N LEU A 181 -21.42 6.53 -6.16
CA LEU A 181 -19.95 6.44 -6.28
C LEU A 181 -19.40 7.29 -7.43
N ASN A 182 -20.14 7.46 -8.53
CA ASN A 182 -19.74 8.32 -9.64
C ASN A 182 -19.65 9.79 -9.20
N VAL A 183 -20.66 10.26 -8.47
CA VAL A 183 -20.69 11.65 -7.96
C VAL A 183 -19.59 11.85 -6.93
N LEU A 184 -19.39 10.89 -6.03
CA LEU A 184 -18.31 10.95 -5.04
C LEU A 184 -16.93 11.00 -5.70
N ALA A 185 -16.69 10.20 -6.75
CA ALA A 185 -15.41 10.21 -7.47
C ALA A 185 -15.12 11.55 -8.18
N MET A 186 -16.17 12.27 -8.59
CA MET A 186 -16.03 13.60 -9.21
C MET A 186 -15.82 14.72 -8.19
N LYS A 187 -16.46 14.62 -7.01
CA LYS A 187 -16.48 15.69 -6.01
C LYS A 187 -15.40 15.54 -4.93
N LEU A 188 -14.94 14.32 -4.63
CA LEU A 188 -13.94 14.06 -3.61
C LEU A 188 -12.55 13.89 -4.23
N ASP A 189 -11.59 14.63 -3.70
CA ASP A 189 -10.18 14.40 -3.97
C ASP A 189 -9.70 13.07 -3.36
N ASN A 190 -8.58 12.55 -3.86
CA ASN A 190 -7.94 11.31 -3.38
C ASN A 190 -8.85 10.07 -3.47
N THR A 191 -9.72 10.06 -4.48
CA THR A 191 -10.56 8.92 -4.82
C THR A 191 -10.03 8.16 -6.03
N GLU A 192 -10.25 6.85 -6.06
CA GLU A 192 -10.02 5.98 -7.21
C GLU A 192 -11.26 5.10 -7.39
N TYR A 193 -11.98 5.26 -8.50
CA TYR A 193 -13.18 4.47 -8.81
C TYR A 193 -13.13 3.98 -10.26
N GLU A 194 -13.04 2.66 -10.42
CA GLU A 194 -12.92 1.98 -11.72
C GLU A 194 -13.85 0.75 -11.67
N PRO A 195 -15.17 0.92 -11.89
CA PRO A 195 -16.17 -0.13 -11.64
C PRO A 195 -15.94 -1.40 -12.44
N GLU A 196 -15.37 -1.28 -13.64
CA GLU A 196 -14.96 -2.41 -14.51
C GLU A 196 -13.84 -3.27 -13.90
N GLN A 197 -13.10 -2.74 -12.92
CA GLN A 197 -12.02 -3.44 -12.24
C GLN A 197 -12.40 -3.81 -10.81
N PHE A 198 -13.13 -2.94 -10.10
CA PHE A 198 -13.55 -3.13 -8.73
C PHE A 198 -14.82 -2.33 -8.43
N PRO A 199 -15.87 -2.95 -7.83
CA PRO A 199 -17.17 -2.31 -7.65
C PRO A 199 -17.22 -1.23 -6.55
N GLY A 200 -16.19 -1.10 -5.73
CA GLY A 200 -16.13 -0.09 -4.67
C GLY A 200 -15.25 1.10 -5.05
N LEU A 201 -15.53 2.25 -4.45
CA LEU A 201 -14.70 3.44 -4.55
C LEU A 201 -13.62 3.40 -3.46
N VAL A 202 -12.36 3.59 -3.84
CA VAL A 202 -11.26 3.76 -2.88
C VAL A 202 -11.17 5.23 -2.52
N TYR A 203 -11.28 5.58 -1.24
CA TYR A 203 -11.11 6.94 -0.76
C TYR A 203 -10.01 6.99 0.32
N LYS A 204 -8.99 7.82 0.10
CA LYS A 204 -7.89 7.99 1.04
C LYS A 204 -8.12 9.25 1.88
N LEU A 205 -8.49 9.05 3.14
CA LEU A 205 -8.64 10.13 4.10
C LEU A 205 -7.27 10.45 4.72
N MET A 206 -6.57 11.39 4.11
CA MET A 206 -5.17 11.73 4.45
C MET A 206 -5.00 12.18 5.90
N GLU A 207 -5.95 12.94 6.45
CA GLU A 207 -5.91 13.44 7.83
C GLU A 207 -5.90 12.31 8.88
N ALA A 208 -6.67 11.24 8.64
CA ALA A 208 -6.77 10.11 9.55
C ALA A 208 -5.80 8.97 9.20
N LYS A 209 -4.97 9.14 8.14
CA LYS A 209 -4.15 8.07 7.55
C LYS A 209 -4.95 6.79 7.25
N ALA A 210 -6.24 6.95 6.97
CA ALA A 210 -7.17 5.86 6.74
C ALA A 210 -7.52 5.76 5.26
N THR A 211 -7.73 4.54 4.78
CA THR A 211 -8.25 4.25 3.45
C THR A 211 -9.57 3.53 3.58
N PHE A 212 -10.60 4.12 3.00
CA PHE A 212 -11.94 3.56 2.92
C PHE A 212 -12.18 2.91 1.56
N LEU A 213 -12.84 1.78 1.57
CA LEU A 213 -13.54 1.24 0.41
C LEU A 213 -15.02 1.46 0.63
N LEU A 214 -15.63 2.26 -0.22
CA LEU A 214 -17.05 2.63 -0.17
C LEU A 214 -17.81 1.84 -1.23
N PHE A 215 -18.96 1.30 -0.86
CA PHE A 215 -19.86 0.61 -1.78
C PHE A 215 -21.17 1.41 -1.94
N SER A 216 -21.85 1.22 -3.07
CA SER A 216 -23.07 1.98 -3.39
C SER A 216 -24.19 1.79 -2.38
N ASN A 217 -24.25 0.64 -1.70
CA ASN A 217 -25.23 0.30 -0.67
C ASN A 217 -24.85 0.78 0.75
N GLY A 218 -23.84 1.66 0.88
CA GLY A 218 -23.41 2.17 2.18
C GLY A 218 -22.50 1.24 2.98
N LYS A 219 -22.16 0.04 2.47
CA LYS A 219 -21.10 -0.76 3.09
C LYS A 219 -19.77 -0.03 3.00
N VAL A 220 -18.97 -0.14 4.06
CA VAL A 220 -17.64 0.46 4.14
C VAL A 220 -16.62 -0.51 4.70
N VAL A 221 -15.40 -0.47 4.18
CA VAL A 221 -14.23 -1.14 4.77
C VAL A 221 -13.18 -0.09 5.05
N CYS A 222 -12.72 -0.01 6.30
CA CYS A 222 -11.65 0.88 6.75
C CYS A 222 -10.35 0.10 6.93
N THR A 223 -9.24 0.67 6.46
CA THR A 223 -7.88 0.14 6.62
C THR A 223 -6.88 1.28 6.86
N GLY A 224 -5.69 0.97 7.37
CA GLY A 224 -4.61 1.93 7.57
C GLY A 224 -4.47 2.45 9.00
N THR A 225 -5.46 2.22 9.85
CA THR A 225 -5.47 2.60 11.26
C THR A 225 -4.76 1.57 12.13
N LYS A 226 -4.37 1.96 13.35
CA LYS A 226 -3.66 1.11 14.32
C LYS A 226 -4.44 0.86 15.61
N SER A 227 -5.53 1.57 15.82
CA SER A 227 -6.43 1.35 16.97
C SER A 227 -7.90 1.40 16.54
N GLU A 228 -8.76 0.80 17.36
CA GLU A 228 -10.21 0.88 17.18
C GLU A 228 -10.72 2.33 17.31
N THR A 229 -10.14 3.11 18.22
CA THR A 229 -10.44 4.54 18.36
C THR A 229 -10.16 5.33 17.08
N GLU A 230 -9.03 5.06 16.41
CA GLU A 230 -8.70 5.65 15.10
C GLU A 230 -9.70 5.23 14.02
N VAL A 231 -10.20 3.99 14.05
CA VAL A 231 -11.24 3.51 13.11
C VAL A 231 -12.51 4.32 13.27
N HIS A 232 -13.01 4.49 14.49
CA HIS A 232 -14.23 5.26 14.76
C HIS A 232 -14.07 6.74 14.39
N ALA A 233 -12.97 7.37 14.80
CA ALA A 233 -12.68 8.76 14.44
C ALA A 233 -12.57 8.97 12.92
N ALA A 234 -11.99 8.01 12.19
CA ALA A 234 -11.93 8.05 10.74
C ALA A 234 -13.33 7.89 10.10
N LEU A 235 -14.20 7.05 10.68
CA LEU A 235 -15.57 6.86 10.21
C LEU A 235 -16.40 8.13 10.38
N ASP A 236 -16.26 8.81 11.53
CA ASP A 236 -17.00 10.06 11.79
C ASP A 236 -16.62 11.14 10.77
N LYS A 237 -15.31 11.33 10.53
CA LYS A 237 -14.81 12.26 9.50
C LYS A 237 -15.29 11.89 8.10
N LEU A 238 -15.32 10.60 7.77
CA LEU A 238 -15.87 10.13 6.49
C LEU A 238 -17.34 10.56 6.35
N VAL A 239 -18.16 10.34 7.38
CA VAL A 239 -19.60 10.68 7.35
C VAL A 239 -19.80 12.19 7.19
N GLU A 240 -19.02 13.01 7.89
CA GLU A 240 -19.03 14.48 7.73
C GLU A 240 -18.70 14.89 6.29
N THR A 241 -17.64 14.29 5.73
CA THR A 241 -17.19 14.56 4.36
C THR A 241 -18.26 14.18 3.34
N LEU A 242 -18.87 13.00 3.50
CA LEU A 242 -19.92 12.51 2.60
C LEU A 242 -21.18 13.39 2.66
N LYS A 243 -21.54 13.91 3.83
CA LYS A 243 -22.68 14.83 4.00
C LYS A 243 -22.43 16.18 3.35
N ALA A 244 -21.20 16.70 3.40
CA ALA A 244 -20.85 17.98 2.77
C ALA A 244 -20.88 17.92 1.23
N VAL A 245 -20.71 16.71 0.69
CA VAL A 245 -20.65 16.45 -0.76
C VAL A 245 -22.00 16.04 -1.35
N LYS A 246 -22.94 15.61 -0.50
CA LYS A 246 -24.27 15.16 -0.92
C LYS A 246 -25.11 16.32 -1.47
#